data_AF-A0A175VQ03-F1
#
_entry.id   AF-A0A175VQ03-F1
#
_cell.length_a   1.000
_cell.length_b   1.000
_cell.length_c   1.000
_cell.angle_alpha   90.00
_cell.angle_beta   90.00
_cell.angle_gamma   90.00
#
_symmetry.space_group_name_H-M   'P 1'
#
loop_
_entity.id
_entity.type
_entity.pdbx_description
1 polymer ?
#
loop_
_entity_poly.entity_id
_entity_poly.type
_entity_poly.pdbx_seq_one_letter_code
_entity_poly.pdbx_strand_id
1 'polypeptide(L)'
;WIRTWLTPTYGLDTSKKEKAGLFVEDLAVLLNHHWIRDKEVFAHKRLRVQLAANLILAGATATRPGALIGQLHYEDLEFQLFPPLSGEERPRMALKVSLKNIKRSGGKSEPKEFAFREDDILIYDPIIPIIALAFADDAFINEFRDPEDIYKLVVPVNSDRLRLQWKEGWRNRPVFRDVEDSEKGIRVAVDKALKYQKERGHLIRLGRSIGLAKALKWYDLRRGSGKKLNEALTPEERNKIMGHRQGDSRVYVQYYISTFNDADCQSICFGSAPQYDLVHLAGRLLRHSDAPTALTNQQKFEVNQDSKLVKYRRERTRALQELKSQGYRTRADAEGTNLVARYDCYKRKANRLSKKLKSERLQRAIEEFHDSVHVDEINRQLNGIKPADVIAPPSITYDLPERARVARLFSRAADMKVRDELHPLCMDLVRTTTQLCKRIESPYRRQAKGGRKAILYGK
;
A
#
# COMPACT_ATOMS: atom_id res chain seq x y z
N TRP A 1 17.99 -1.31 34.63
CA TRP A 1 16.60 -1.34 35.14
C TRP A 1 15.60 -1.95 34.12
N ILE A 2 15.50 -1.53 32.86
CA ILE A 2 14.58 -2.18 31.89
C ILE A 2 14.86 -3.69 31.75
N ARG A 3 16.08 -4.07 31.36
CA ARG A 3 16.45 -5.50 31.17
C ARG A 3 16.51 -6.29 32.47
N THR A 4 16.89 -5.64 33.57
CA THR A 4 17.23 -6.31 34.83
C THR A 4 16.05 -6.38 35.81
N TRP A 5 15.08 -5.48 35.68
CA TRP A 5 13.93 -5.39 36.59
C TRP A 5 12.63 -5.49 35.80
N LEU A 6 12.33 -4.55 34.89
CA LEU A 6 11.05 -4.57 34.17
C LEU A 6 10.84 -5.85 33.35
N THR A 7 11.85 -6.30 32.61
CA THR A 7 11.71 -7.47 31.74
C THR A 7 11.37 -8.73 32.54
N PRO A 8 12.14 -9.12 33.59
CA PRO A 8 11.75 -10.22 34.47
C PRO A 8 10.42 -9.98 35.18
N THR A 9 10.23 -8.81 35.80
CA THR A 9 9.06 -8.50 36.63
C THR A 9 7.74 -8.58 35.85
N TYR A 10 7.74 -8.21 34.57
CA TYR A 10 6.53 -8.22 33.74
C TYR A 10 6.53 -9.30 32.66
N GLY A 11 7.50 -10.23 32.67
CA GLY A 11 7.63 -11.26 31.63
C GLY A 11 7.69 -10.68 30.22
N LEU A 12 8.38 -9.55 30.02
CA LEU A 12 8.38 -8.86 28.73
C LEU A 12 9.10 -9.71 27.69
N ASP A 13 8.46 -9.90 26.54
CA ASP A 13 9.07 -10.58 25.40
C ASP A 13 10.33 -9.85 24.92
N THR A 14 11.47 -10.53 25.04
CA THR A 14 12.79 -10.06 24.57
C THR A 14 13.22 -10.71 23.26
N SER A 15 12.38 -11.58 22.69
CA SER A 15 12.67 -12.23 21.42
C SER A 15 12.93 -11.19 20.34
N LYS A 16 13.91 -11.47 19.49
CA LYS A 16 14.15 -10.64 18.32
C LYS A 16 12.94 -10.80 17.40
N LYS A 17 12.22 -9.70 17.15
CA LYS A 17 11.16 -9.68 16.16
C LYS A 17 11.70 -10.19 14.82
N GLU A 18 10.99 -11.14 14.25
CA GLU A 18 11.25 -11.66 12.92
C GLU A 18 11.33 -10.52 11.89
N LYS A 19 12.46 -10.47 11.17
CA LYS A 19 12.74 -9.49 10.11
C LYS A 19 12.63 -10.18 8.76
N ALA A 20 11.45 -10.11 8.18
CA ALA A 20 11.26 -10.52 6.80
C ALA A 20 11.61 -9.39 5.83
N GLY A 21 12.06 -9.76 4.64
CA GLY A 21 12.13 -8.91 3.46
C GLY A 21 10.92 -9.15 2.56
N LEU A 22 10.46 -8.10 1.89
CA LEU A 22 9.54 -8.20 0.77
C LEU A 22 10.37 -7.92 -0.50
N PHE A 23 10.61 -8.94 -1.31
CA PHE A 23 11.51 -8.87 -2.47
C PHE A 23 10.76 -8.42 -3.74
N VAL A 24 11.48 -8.25 -4.86
CA VAL A 24 10.92 -7.69 -6.11
C VAL A 24 9.82 -8.58 -6.68
N GLU A 25 9.94 -9.88 -6.51
CA GLU A 25 8.97 -10.90 -6.92
C GLU A 25 7.70 -10.82 -6.06
N ASP A 26 7.83 -10.52 -4.76
CA ASP A 26 6.68 -10.31 -3.88
C ASP A 26 5.98 -8.98 -4.22
N LEU A 27 6.77 -7.94 -4.53
CA LEU A 27 6.27 -6.66 -4.99
C LEU A 27 5.52 -6.80 -6.32
N ALA A 28 6.01 -7.64 -7.24
CA ALA A 28 5.33 -8.00 -8.48
C ALA A 28 3.93 -8.57 -8.21
N VAL A 29 3.86 -9.57 -7.32
CA VAL A 29 2.59 -10.21 -6.93
C VAL A 29 1.65 -9.21 -6.30
N LEU A 30 2.14 -8.33 -5.42
CA LEU A 30 1.34 -7.28 -4.79
C LEU A 30 0.80 -6.29 -5.82
N LEU A 31 1.62 -5.77 -6.73
CA LEU A 31 1.21 -4.79 -7.73
C LEU A 31 0.28 -5.41 -8.78
N ASN A 32 0.59 -6.63 -9.25
CA ASN A 32 -0.28 -7.38 -10.14
C ASN A 32 -1.66 -7.60 -9.48
N HIS A 33 -1.69 -8.08 -8.24
CA HIS A 33 -2.95 -8.24 -7.53
C HIS A 33 -3.67 -6.89 -7.35
N HIS A 34 -2.96 -5.86 -6.90
CA HIS A 34 -3.51 -4.51 -6.68
C HIS A 34 -4.19 -3.93 -7.93
N TRP A 35 -3.60 -4.15 -9.10
CA TRP A 35 -4.14 -3.63 -10.36
C TRP A 35 -5.12 -4.57 -11.06
N ILE A 36 -4.95 -5.88 -10.96
CA ILE A 36 -5.69 -6.84 -11.81
C ILE A 36 -6.69 -7.68 -11.02
N ARG A 37 -6.48 -7.91 -9.72
CA ARG A 37 -7.27 -8.88 -8.93
C ARG A 37 -7.92 -8.33 -7.66
N ASP A 38 -7.48 -7.19 -7.18
CA ASP A 38 -7.94 -6.61 -5.93
C ASP A 38 -9.36 -6.04 -6.06
N LYS A 39 -10.24 -6.56 -5.21
CA LYS A 39 -11.66 -6.19 -5.07
C LYS A 39 -11.92 -5.20 -3.92
N GLU A 40 -10.88 -4.75 -3.20
CA GLU A 40 -11.00 -3.82 -2.08
C GLU A 40 -11.58 -2.48 -2.52
N VAL A 41 -12.50 -1.97 -1.70
CA VAL A 41 -13.15 -0.68 -1.92
C VAL A 41 -12.30 0.43 -1.30
N PHE A 42 -11.88 1.38 -2.14
CA PHE A 42 -11.22 2.59 -1.67
C PHE A 42 -12.22 3.74 -1.68
N ALA A 43 -12.40 4.44 -0.56
CA ALA A 43 -13.31 5.58 -0.46
C ALA A 43 -13.16 6.57 -1.63
N HIS A 44 -11.93 6.78 -2.10
CA HIS A 44 -11.63 7.46 -3.34
C HIS A 44 -10.55 6.70 -4.10
N LYS A 45 -10.73 6.46 -5.40
CA LYS A 45 -9.82 5.63 -6.20
C LYS A 45 -8.43 6.25 -6.40
N ARG A 46 -8.26 7.56 -6.19
CA ARG A 46 -6.93 8.18 -6.03
C ARG A 46 -6.05 7.43 -5.03
N LEU A 47 -6.61 7.00 -3.88
CA LEU A 47 -5.85 6.28 -2.85
C LEU A 47 -5.25 4.96 -3.37
N ARG A 48 -5.91 4.30 -4.32
CA ARG A 48 -5.38 3.11 -5.00
C ARG A 48 -4.14 3.44 -5.83
N VAL A 49 -4.20 4.52 -6.61
CA VAL A 49 -3.09 4.97 -7.45
C VAL A 49 -1.90 5.41 -6.60
N GLN A 50 -2.15 6.13 -5.51
CA GLN A 50 -1.12 6.54 -4.56
C GLN A 50 -0.44 5.35 -3.88
N LEU A 51 -1.18 4.27 -3.53
CA LEU A 51 -0.58 3.07 -2.95
C LEU A 51 0.41 2.41 -3.89
N ALA A 52 0.07 2.29 -5.17
CA ALA A 52 0.97 1.73 -6.17
C ALA A 52 2.23 2.60 -6.34
N ALA A 53 2.07 3.92 -6.47
CA ALA A 53 3.20 4.85 -6.56
C ALA A 53 4.13 4.73 -5.33
N ASN A 54 3.57 4.71 -4.12
CA ASN A 54 4.34 4.56 -2.89
C ASN A 54 5.08 3.22 -2.83
N LEU A 55 4.45 2.12 -3.26
CA LEU A 55 5.07 0.79 -3.33
C LEU A 55 6.27 0.79 -4.28
N ILE A 56 6.13 1.35 -5.48
CA ILE A 56 7.19 1.40 -6.48
C ILE A 56 8.35 2.27 -5.99
N LEU A 57 8.08 3.52 -5.59
CA LEU A 57 9.11 4.45 -5.11
C LEU A 57 9.84 3.91 -3.88
N ALA A 58 9.12 3.33 -2.91
CA ALA A 58 9.74 2.74 -1.73
C ALA A 58 10.58 1.49 -2.08
N GLY A 59 10.11 0.67 -3.01
CA GLY A 59 10.77 -0.53 -3.49
C GLY A 59 12.08 -0.25 -4.23
N ALA A 60 12.12 0.81 -5.04
CA ALA A 60 13.31 1.18 -5.79
C ALA A 60 14.36 1.94 -4.95
N THR A 61 13.94 2.70 -3.94
CA THR A 61 14.84 3.61 -3.21
C THR A 61 15.26 3.12 -1.83
N ALA A 62 14.61 2.07 -1.31
CA ALA A 62 14.75 1.63 0.08
C ALA A 62 14.67 2.80 1.08
N THR A 63 13.89 3.85 0.78
CA THR A 63 13.81 5.07 1.61
C THR A 63 12.90 4.87 2.81
N ARG A 64 12.91 5.82 3.75
CA ARG A 64 12.08 5.70 4.95
C ARG A 64 10.64 5.97 4.52
N PRO A 65 9.65 5.18 4.96
CA PRO A 65 8.27 5.37 4.50
C PRO A 65 7.73 6.77 4.76
N GLY A 66 8.10 7.38 5.89
CA GLY A 66 7.70 8.75 6.23
C GLY A 66 8.42 9.85 5.45
N ALA A 67 9.47 9.56 4.68
CA ALA A 67 10.08 10.53 3.76
C ALA A 67 9.29 10.63 2.43
N LEU A 68 8.55 9.58 2.08
CA LEU A 68 7.66 9.54 0.91
C LEU A 68 6.22 9.89 1.33
N ILE A 69 5.67 9.07 2.22
CA ILE A 69 4.25 9.11 2.60
C ILE A 69 4.00 10.29 3.53
N GLY A 70 3.37 11.32 2.96
CA GLY A 70 2.91 12.50 3.68
C GLY A 70 3.90 13.64 3.74
N GLN A 71 5.04 13.56 3.03
CA GLN A 71 6.08 14.60 3.02
C GLN A 71 6.53 15.03 1.62
N LEU A 72 6.15 14.27 0.58
CA LEU A 72 6.53 14.56 -0.80
C LEU A 72 5.56 15.57 -1.43
N HIS A 73 6.07 16.74 -1.81
CA HIS A 73 5.32 17.79 -2.49
C HIS A 73 5.60 17.79 -4.00
N TYR A 74 4.80 18.51 -4.79
CA TYR A 74 5.04 18.60 -6.23
C TYR A 74 6.41 19.20 -6.55
N GLU A 75 6.87 20.20 -5.79
CA GLU A 75 8.23 20.77 -5.97
C GLU A 75 9.38 19.79 -5.71
N ASP A 76 9.09 18.65 -5.08
CA ASP A 76 10.05 17.57 -4.86
C ASP A 76 10.08 16.59 -6.05
N LEU A 77 9.21 16.79 -7.04
CA LEU A 77 9.15 16.05 -8.29
C LEU A 77 9.52 16.95 -9.46
N GLU A 78 10.29 16.44 -10.42
CA GLU A 78 10.57 17.15 -11.66
C GLU A 78 10.57 16.16 -12.82
N PHE A 79 9.63 16.34 -13.77
CA PHE A 79 9.64 15.60 -15.02
C PHE A 79 10.62 16.26 -16.00
N GLN A 80 11.52 15.45 -16.55
CA GLN A 80 12.52 15.87 -17.52
C GLN A 80 12.35 15.09 -18.82
N LEU A 81 12.36 15.79 -19.94
CA LEU A 81 12.38 15.18 -21.27
C LEU A 81 13.76 15.31 -21.86
N PHE A 82 14.31 14.20 -22.35
CA PHE A 82 15.58 14.14 -23.04
C PHE A 82 15.36 13.86 -24.53
N PRO A 83 16.31 14.25 -25.40
CA PRO A 83 16.26 13.87 -26.81
C PRO A 83 16.12 12.35 -26.99
N PRO A 84 15.44 11.91 -28.06
CA PRO A 84 15.34 10.50 -28.43
C PRO A 84 16.72 9.86 -28.56
N LEU A 85 16.80 8.53 -28.38
CA LEU A 85 17.98 7.80 -28.83
C LEU A 85 18.04 7.75 -30.36
N SER A 86 19.21 7.41 -30.91
CA SER A 86 19.35 7.20 -32.35
C SER A 86 18.36 6.13 -32.81
N GLY A 87 17.53 6.47 -33.80
CA GLY A 87 16.47 5.59 -34.33
C GLY A 87 15.11 5.72 -33.63
N GLU A 88 15.00 6.49 -32.55
CA GLU A 88 13.72 6.79 -31.90
C GLU A 88 13.21 8.17 -32.33
N GLU A 89 11.88 8.34 -32.37
CA GLU A 89 11.25 9.64 -32.70
C GLU A 89 10.76 10.39 -31.45
N ARG A 90 10.49 9.67 -30.36
CA ARG A 90 9.85 10.21 -29.14
C ARG A 90 10.90 10.64 -28.12
N PRO A 91 10.71 11.76 -27.40
CA PRO A 91 11.57 12.13 -26.29
C PRO A 91 11.48 11.09 -25.17
N ARG A 92 12.57 10.95 -24.41
CA ARG A 92 12.64 10.04 -23.26
C ARG A 92 12.26 10.77 -21.98
N MET A 93 11.40 10.18 -21.17
CA MET A 93 10.98 10.80 -19.91
C MET A 93 11.78 10.26 -18.72
N ALA A 94 12.22 11.19 -17.86
CA ALA A 94 12.70 10.87 -16.53
C ALA A 94 11.89 11.61 -15.47
N LEU A 95 11.72 10.99 -14.31
CA LEU A 95 11.15 11.59 -13.11
C LEU A 95 12.26 11.73 -12.06
N LYS A 96 12.64 12.95 -11.74
CA LYS A 96 13.51 13.25 -10.61
C LYS A 96 12.66 13.40 -9.33
N VAL A 97 13.08 12.75 -8.25
CA VAL A 97 12.42 12.75 -6.94
C VAL A 97 13.41 13.18 -5.86
N SER A 98 13.18 14.33 -5.24
CA SER A 98 14.05 14.93 -4.23
C SER A 98 13.43 14.83 -2.84
N LEU A 99 13.91 13.89 -2.02
CA LEU A 99 13.46 13.68 -0.64
C LEU A 99 14.20 14.63 0.31
N LYS A 100 13.64 15.82 0.52
CA LYS A 100 14.23 16.86 1.39
C LYS A 100 13.94 16.64 2.89
N ASN A 101 12.73 16.17 3.21
CA ASN A 101 12.20 16.05 4.58
C ASN A 101 12.54 14.70 5.26
N ILE A 102 13.82 14.35 5.32
CA ILE A 102 14.27 13.11 5.97
C ILE A 102 14.60 13.37 7.46
N LYS A 103 13.71 12.96 8.36
CA LYS A 103 13.97 13.03 9.82
C LYS A 103 15.27 12.30 10.19
N ARG A 104 16.21 13.00 10.85
CA ARG A 104 17.35 12.40 11.60
C ARG A 104 17.21 12.71 13.09
N SER A 105 17.60 11.76 13.95
CA SER A 105 17.80 12.01 15.38
C SER A 105 19.22 12.52 15.58
N GLY A 106 19.42 13.85 15.56
CA GLY A 106 20.70 14.46 15.93
C GLY A 106 21.61 14.94 14.80
N GLY A 107 21.07 15.42 13.67
CA GLY A 107 21.90 16.07 12.63
C GLY A 107 21.07 16.72 11.52
N LYS A 108 21.74 17.53 10.67
CA LYS A 108 21.11 18.10 9.46
C LYS A 108 20.63 16.97 8.54
N SER A 109 19.41 17.08 8.03
CA SER A 109 18.93 16.22 6.95
C SER A 109 19.78 16.48 5.70
N GLU A 110 20.21 15.42 5.03
CA GLU A 110 20.83 15.52 3.70
C GLU A 110 19.74 15.10 2.71
N PRO A 111 19.27 16.02 1.85
CA PRO A 111 18.31 15.69 0.80
C PRO A 111 18.85 14.56 -0.09
N LYS A 112 17.94 13.71 -0.57
CA LYS A 112 18.31 12.62 -1.48
C LYS A 112 17.54 12.75 -2.77
N GLU A 113 18.25 12.70 -3.87
CA GLU A 113 17.65 12.79 -5.19
C GLU A 113 17.78 11.45 -5.90
N PHE A 114 16.67 10.98 -6.45
CA PHE A 114 16.60 9.77 -7.25
C PHE A 114 16.05 10.14 -8.62
N ALA A 115 16.59 9.53 -9.67
CA ALA A 115 16.02 9.61 -11.00
C ALA A 115 15.37 8.27 -11.34
N PHE A 116 14.17 8.34 -11.88
CA PHE A 116 13.42 7.22 -12.42
C PHE A 116 13.25 7.41 -13.92
N ARG A 117 13.14 6.31 -14.64
CA ARG A 117 12.90 6.24 -16.08
C ARG A 117 11.62 5.45 -16.34
N GLU A 118 11.11 5.53 -17.55
CA GLU A 118 10.09 4.60 -18.05
C GLU A 118 10.62 3.16 -17.98
N ASP A 119 9.77 2.22 -17.58
CA ASP A 119 10.12 0.81 -17.42
C ASP A 119 9.24 -0.05 -18.34
N ASP A 120 9.84 -1.08 -18.97
CA ASP A 120 9.12 -1.97 -19.88
C ASP A 120 8.10 -2.83 -19.13
N ILE A 121 8.39 -3.13 -17.86
CA ILE A 121 7.45 -3.79 -16.96
C ILE A 121 6.56 -2.71 -16.35
N LEU A 122 5.46 -2.38 -17.04
CA LEU A 122 4.59 -1.23 -16.71
C LEU A 122 4.06 -1.24 -15.26
N ILE A 123 3.98 -2.39 -14.58
CA ILE A 123 3.59 -2.44 -13.17
C ILE A 123 4.65 -1.83 -12.24
N TYR A 124 5.90 -1.78 -12.65
CA TYR A 124 7.02 -1.17 -11.93
C TYR A 124 7.32 0.26 -12.38
N ASP A 125 6.69 0.74 -13.45
CA ASP A 125 6.92 2.10 -13.93
C ASP A 125 6.30 3.14 -12.96
N PRO A 126 7.13 3.95 -12.26
CA PRO A 126 6.63 4.97 -11.35
C PRO A 126 6.06 6.19 -12.08
N ILE A 127 6.42 6.41 -13.35
CA ILE A 127 5.96 7.54 -14.13
C ILE A 127 4.45 7.44 -14.34
N ILE A 128 3.93 6.26 -14.69
CA ILE A 128 2.49 6.04 -14.94
C ILE A 128 1.60 6.57 -13.79
N PRO A 129 1.74 6.12 -12.53
CA PRO A 129 0.88 6.60 -11.47
C PRO A 129 1.18 8.06 -11.07
N ILE A 130 2.45 8.51 -11.14
CA ILE A 130 2.81 9.89 -10.74
C ILE A 130 2.30 10.91 -11.75
N ILE A 131 2.51 10.68 -13.04
CA ILE A 131 2.02 11.57 -14.10
C ILE A 131 0.49 11.56 -14.13
N ALA A 132 -0.15 10.40 -13.90
CA ALA A 132 -1.61 10.33 -13.81
C ALA A 132 -2.17 11.14 -12.63
N LEU A 133 -1.48 11.20 -11.50
CA LEU A 133 -1.82 12.07 -10.36
C LEU A 133 -1.66 13.55 -10.72
N ALA A 134 -0.59 13.92 -11.42
CA ALA A 134 -0.35 15.28 -11.89
C ALA A 134 -1.43 15.77 -12.88
N PHE A 135 -1.84 14.93 -13.83
CA PHE A 135 -2.97 15.22 -14.73
C PHE A 135 -4.31 15.25 -14.00
N ALA A 136 -4.52 14.40 -12.98
CA ALA A 136 -5.75 14.43 -12.19
C ALA A 136 -5.88 15.73 -11.38
N ASP A 137 -4.74 16.35 -11.04
CA ASP A 137 -4.62 17.58 -10.27
C ASP A 137 -4.52 18.83 -11.15
N ASP A 138 -4.33 18.68 -12.46
CA ASP A 138 -4.06 19.78 -13.39
C ASP A 138 -2.89 20.65 -12.89
N ALA A 139 -1.79 19.98 -12.52
CA ALA A 139 -0.69 20.60 -11.79
C ALA A 139 0.38 21.27 -12.68
N PHE A 140 0.48 20.90 -13.95
CA PHE A 140 1.46 21.45 -14.89
C PHE A 140 1.16 22.92 -15.24
N ILE A 141 2.20 23.75 -15.43
CA ILE A 141 2.03 25.15 -15.90
C ILE A 141 1.42 25.17 -17.31
N ASN A 142 1.95 24.34 -18.20
CA ASN A 142 1.48 24.25 -19.58
C ASN A 142 0.18 23.45 -19.67
N GLU A 143 -0.69 23.84 -20.59
CA GLU A 143 -1.95 23.14 -20.86
C GLU A 143 -1.72 21.94 -21.78
N PHE A 144 -1.64 20.75 -21.18
CA PHE A 144 -1.63 19.48 -21.91
C PHE A 144 -3.05 18.93 -21.99
N ARG A 145 -3.59 18.76 -23.21
CA ARG A 145 -4.95 18.20 -23.40
C ARG A 145 -4.93 16.70 -23.20
N ASP A 146 -3.83 16.07 -23.59
CA ASP A 146 -3.60 14.64 -23.46
C ASP A 146 -2.17 14.34 -22.98
N PRO A 147 -1.94 13.29 -22.17
CA PRO A 147 -0.59 12.87 -21.79
C PRO A 147 0.37 12.67 -22.95
N GLU A 148 -0.13 12.27 -24.12
CA GLU A 148 0.68 12.07 -25.32
C GLU A 148 1.25 13.39 -25.88
N ASP A 149 0.65 14.54 -25.56
CA ASP A 149 1.16 15.86 -25.99
C ASP A 149 2.57 16.12 -25.44
N ILE A 150 2.90 15.55 -24.27
CA ILE A 150 4.24 15.63 -23.68
C ILE A 150 5.27 14.91 -24.56
N TYR A 151 4.89 13.78 -25.18
CA TYR A 151 5.76 12.99 -26.05
C TYR A 151 5.86 13.53 -27.47
N LYS A 152 5.10 14.59 -27.81
CA LYS A 152 5.23 15.32 -29.08
C LYS A 152 6.20 16.51 -28.96
N LEU A 153 6.65 16.83 -27.75
CA LEU A 153 7.60 17.91 -27.52
C LEU A 153 8.98 17.53 -28.06
N VAL A 154 9.61 18.46 -28.76
CA VAL A 154 10.98 18.32 -29.26
C VAL A 154 11.92 19.08 -28.34
N VAL A 155 12.94 18.39 -27.81
CA VAL A 155 14.01 19.05 -27.07
C VAL A 155 14.86 19.88 -28.04
N PRO A 156 14.99 21.21 -27.86
CA PRO A 156 15.79 22.06 -28.75
C PRO A 156 17.26 21.66 -28.79
N VAL A 157 17.93 21.84 -29.94
CA VAL A 157 19.36 21.47 -30.13
C VAL A 157 20.30 22.19 -29.17
N ASN A 158 19.93 23.39 -28.71
CA ASN A 158 20.69 24.18 -27.74
C ASN A 158 20.37 23.86 -26.27
N SER A 159 19.56 22.83 -26.00
CA SER A 159 19.21 22.36 -24.67
C SER A 159 19.47 20.87 -24.54
N ASP A 160 19.96 20.42 -23.39
CA ASP A 160 20.15 19.00 -23.11
C ASP A 160 18.83 18.31 -22.71
N ARG A 161 17.87 19.07 -22.18
CA ARG A 161 16.57 18.57 -21.73
C ARG A 161 15.49 19.66 -21.71
N LEU A 162 14.22 19.25 -21.62
CA LEU A 162 13.11 20.11 -21.20
C LEU A 162 12.65 19.72 -19.81
N ARG A 163 12.18 20.68 -19.01
CA ARG A 163 11.66 20.46 -17.66
C ARG A 163 10.20 20.88 -17.58
N LEU A 164 9.32 19.96 -17.22
CA LEU A 164 7.90 20.27 -17.06
C LEU A 164 7.68 20.94 -15.69
N GLN A 165 7.24 22.20 -15.73
CA GLN A 165 7.10 23.02 -14.53
C GLN A 165 5.70 22.88 -13.89
N TRP A 166 5.63 23.08 -12.57
CA TRP A 166 4.39 23.09 -11.80
C TRP A 166 3.81 24.49 -11.62
N LYS A 167 2.49 24.62 -11.72
CA LYS A 167 1.75 25.83 -11.33
C LYS A 167 2.16 26.24 -9.91
N GLU A 168 2.30 27.54 -9.67
CA GLU A 168 2.77 28.07 -8.38
C GLU A 168 1.96 27.54 -7.19
N GLY A 169 0.63 27.54 -7.31
CA GLY A 169 -0.27 27.02 -6.27
C GLY A 169 -0.20 25.51 -6.02
N TRP A 170 0.49 24.74 -6.87
CA TRP A 170 0.66 23.30 -6.71
C TRP A 170 2.01 22.90 -6.11
N ARG A 171 3.06 23.72 -6.24
CA ARG A 171 4.42 23.41 -5.80
C ARG A 171 4.49 22.89 -4.36
N ASN A 172 3.86 23.63 -3.44
CA ASN A 172 3.83 23.33 -2.01
C ASN A 172 2.73 22.35 -1.59
N ARG A 173 2.03 21.72 -2.53
CA ARG A 173 0.96 20.75 -2.21
C ARG A 173 1.50 19.32 -2.19
N PRO A 174 1.04 18.49 -1.25
CA PRO A 174 1.45 17.10 -1.19
C PRO A 174 0.98 16.35 -2.44
N VAL A 175 1.85 15.51 -3.01
CA VAL A 175 1.51 14.64 -4.14
C VAL A 175 0.53 13.56 -3.69
N PHE A 176 0.85 12.92 -2.56
CA PHE A 176 -0.01 11.92 -1.92
C PHE A 176 -0.96 12.60 -0.94
N ARG A 177 -2.23 12.73 -1.34
CA ARG A 177 -3.27 13.47 -0.63
C ARG A 177 -4.26 12.56 0.05
N ASP A 178 -4.76 13.00 1.20
CA ASP A 178 -5.85 12.33 1.91
C ASP A 178 -7.20 12.73 1.30
N VAL A 179 -8.26 12.08 1.75
CA VAL A 179 -9.64 12.45 1.43
C VAL A 179 -10.28 13.10 2.64
N GLU A 180 -11.29 13.91 2.37
CA GLU A 180 -12.12 14.55 3.39
C GLU A 180 -13.59 14.47 3.00
N ASP A 181 -14.44 14.44 4.02
CA ASP A 181 -15.88 14.54 3.82
C ASP A 181 -16.23 16.00 3.54
N SER A 182 -17.04 16.23 2.50
CA SER A 182 -17.63 17.53 2.19
C SER A 182 -19.14 17.38 2.07
N GLU A 183 -19.88 18.49 2.03
CA GLU A 183 -21.34 18.48 1.83
C GLU A 183 -21.75 17.72 0.56
N LYS A 184 -20.92 17.80 -0.50
CA LYS A 184 -21.13 17.09 -1.77
C LYS A 184 -20.63 15.64 -1.77
N GLY A 185 -20.22 15.11 -0.62
CA GLY A 185 -19.65 13.77 -0.47
C GLY A 185 -18.13 13.78 -0.29
N ILE A 186 -17.50 12.62 -0.47
CA ILE A 186 -16.07 12.44 -0.24
C ILE A 186 -15.30 13.12 -1.38
N ARG A 187 -14.34 13.98 -1.05
CA ARG A 187 -13.44 14.61 -2.03
C ARG A 187 -11.98 14.42 -1.65
N VAL A 188 -11.09 14.59 -2.63
CA VAL A 188 -9.64 14.66 -2.37
C VAL A 188 -9.35 16.01 -1.73
N ALA A 189 -8.71 16.00 -0.58
CA ALA A 189 -8.33 17.23 0.11
C ALA A 189 -7.21 17.94 -0.65
N VAL A 190 -7.26 19.27 -0.68
CA VAL A 190 -6.31 20.08 -1.47
C VAL A 190 -4.91 20.04 -0.86
N ASP A 191 -4.77 20.37 0.42
CA ASP A 191 -3.46 20.54 1.09
C ASP A 191 -3.18 19.46 2.15
N LYS A 192 -4.12 18.53 2.37
CA LYS A 192 -3.99 17.51 3.42
C LYS A 192 -3.22 16.30 2.91
N ALA A 193 -1.99 16.15 3.37
CA ALA A 193 -1.14 15.03 3.04
C ALA A 193 -1.68 13.68 3.56
N LEU A 194 -1.45 12.61 2.79
CA LEU A 194 -1.82 11.25 3.16
C LEU A 194 -1.04 10.79 4.40
N LYS A 195 -1.76 10.39 5.44
CA LYS A 195 -1.13 9.91 6.69
C LYS A 195 -0.53 8.52 6.52
N TYR A 196 0.71 8.34 6.98
CA TYR A 196 1.38 7.03 7.02
C TYR A 196 0.53 5.91 7.63
N GLN A 197 -0.20 6.18 8.72
CA GLN A 197 -1.04 5.16 9.36
C GLN A 197 -2.20 4.69 8.47
N LYS A 198 -2.77 5.58 7.66
CA LYS A 198 -3.83 5.25 6.70
C LYS A 198 -3.26 4.37 5.59
N GLU A 199 -2.13 4.78 5.03
CA GLU A 199 -1.45 4.04 3.97
C GLU A 199 -0.95 2.66 4.44
N ARG A 200 -0.38 2.57 5.65
CA ARG A 200 -0.06 1.30 6.30
C ARG A 200 -1.28 0.39 6.40
N GLY A 201 -2.46 0.95 6.68
CA GLY A 201 -3.72 0.21 6.67
C GLY A 201 -4.04 -0.40 5.31
N HIS A 202 -3.84 0.36 4.23
CA HIS A 202 -4.02 -0.13 2.86
C HIS A 202 -3.02 -1.24 2.51
N LEU A 203 -1.74 -1.08 2.87
CA LEU A 203 -0.71 -2.12 2.67
C LEU A 203 -1.05 -3.44 3.38
N ILE A 204 -1.51 -3.38 4.64
CA ILE A 204 -1.91 -4.59 5.39
C ILE A 204 -3.08 -5.29 4.71
N ARG A 205 -4.06 -4.54 4.20
CA ARG A 205 -5.21 -5.13 3.49
C ARG A 205 -4.78 -5.78 2.18
N LEU A 206 -3.90 -5.13 1.42
CA LEU A 206 -3.35 -5.69 0.19
C LEU A 206 -2.56 -6.98 0.46
N GLY A 207 -1.71 -7.00 1.50
CA GLY A 207 -1.00 -8.21 1.90
C GLY A 207 -1.93 -9.36 2.28
N ARG A 208 -3.03 -9.05 2.98
CA ARG A 208 -4.07 -10.04 3.31
C ARG A 208 -4.83 -10.52 2.08
N SER A 209 -5.12 -9.64 1.12
CA SER A 209 -5.89 -10.02 -0.07
C SER A 209 -5.13 -10.96 -1.02
N ILE A 210 -3.79 -10.98 -0.95
CA ILE A 210 -2.95 -11.99 -1.60
C ILE A 210 -2.65 -13.21 -0.70
N GLY A 211 -3.18 -13.22 0.52
CA GLY A 211 -3.10 -14.35 1.44
C GLY A 211 -1.77 -14.51 2.17
N LEU A 212 -1.05 -13.41 2.46
CA LEU A 212 0.18 -13.48 3.24
C LEU A 212 -0.12 -13.81 4.71
N ALA A 213 0.66 -14.74 5.28
CA ALA A 213 0.61 -15.07 6.70
C ALA A 213 1.01 -13.86 7.57
N LYS A 214 2.03 -13.14 7.12
CA LYS A 214 2.56 -11.95 7.81
C LYS A 214 1.74 -10.70 7.48
N ALA A 215 1.34 -9.97 8.52
CA ALA A 215 0.85 -8.61 8.35
C ALA A 215 1.97 -7.66 7.87
N LEU A 216 1.93 -7.30 6.58
CA LEU A 216 2.95 -6.47 5.93
C LEU A 216 3.23 -5.15 6.62
N LYS A 217 4.50 -4.75 6.57
CA LYS A 217 5.00 -3.44 6.97
C LYS A 217 5.81 -2.85 5.84
N TRP A 218 5.78 -1.53 5.72
CA TRP A 218 6.66 -0.79 4.79
C TRP A 218 8.16 -1.05 5.01
N TYR A 219 8.54 -1.42 6.23
CA TYR A 219 9.92 -1.82 6.53
C TYR A 219 10.30 -3.17 5.92
N ASP A 220 9.35 -4.06 5.63
CA ASP A 220 9.66 -5.35 5.00
C ASP A 220 10.13 -5.10 3.55
N LEU A 221 9.45 -4.21 2.82
CA LEU A 221 9.90 -3.71 1.50
C LEU A 221 11.28 -3.05 1.58
N ARG A 222 11.47 -2.14 2.53
CA ARG A 222 12.76 -1.47 2.74
C ARG A 222 13.90 -2.45 3.00
N ARG A 223 13.65 -3.59 3.67
CA ARG A 223 14.68 -4.63 3.90
C ARG A 223 15.00 -5.39 2.62
N GLY A 224 13.99 -5.80 1.84
CA GLY A 224 14.20 -6.45 0.55
C GLY A 224 15.01 -5.58 -0.40
N SER A 225 14.59 -4.31 -0.59
CA SER A 225 15.32 -3.33 -1.39
C SER A 225 16.72 -3.03 -0.84
N GLY A 226 16.84 -2.84 0.47
CA GLY A 226 18.12 -2.57 1.13
C GLY A 226 19.12 -3.72 1.00
N LYS A 227 18.64 -4.95 0.82
CA LYS A 227 19.48 -6.10 0.49
C LYS A 227 20.01 -6.04 -0.93
N LYS A 228 19.14 -5.84 -1.93
CA LYS A 228 19.56 -5.70 -3.33
C LYS A 228 20.53 -4.54 -3.55
N LEU A 229 20.32 -3.43 -2.86
CA LEU A 229 21.28 -2.31 -2.85
C LEU A 229 22.62 -2.69 -2.20
N ASN A 230 22.62 -3.52 -1.16
CA ASN A 230 23.85 -3.98 -0.52
C ASN A 230 24.65 -4.94 -1.40
N GLU A 231 23.97 -5.74 -2.22
CA GLU A 231 24.60 -6.65 -3.19
C GLU A 231 25.19 -5.89 -4.38
N ALA A 232 24.54 -4.81 -4.82
CA ALA A 232 24.90 -4.06 -6.03
C ALA A 232 25.84 -2.85 -5.79
N LEU A 233 25.91 -2.32 -4.56
CA LEU A 233 26.59 -1.07 -4.25
C LEU A 233 27.61 -1.24 -3.13
N THR A 234 28.55 -0.29 -3.04
CA THR A 234 29.44 -0.20 -1.89
C THR A 234 28.65 0.08 -0.60
N PRO A 235 29.16 -0.34 0.58
CA PRO A 235 28.54 -0.01 1.86
C PRO A 235 28.28 1.49 2.06
N GLU A 236 29.18 2.34 1.55
CA GLU A 236 29.11 3.80 1.59
C GLU A 236 27.93 4.34 0.78
N GLU A 237 27.77 3.89 -0.46
CA GLU A 237 26.65 4.26 -1.34
C GLU A 237 25.32 3.76 -0.78
N ARG A 238 25.26 2.49 -0.36
CA ARG A 238 24.08 1.93 0.34
C ARG A 238 23.74 2.74 1.59
N ASN A 239 24.74 3.11 2.40
CA ASN A 239 24.54 3.92 3.59
C ASN A 239 23.98 5.32 3.24
N LYS A 240 24.50 5.95 2.18
CA LYS A 240 23.98 7.21 1.67
C LYS A 240 22.51 7.06 1.27
N ILE A 241 22.16 6.07 0.44
CA ILE A 241 20.78 5.81 -0.01
C ILE A 241 19.85 5.50 1.17
N MET A 242 20.26 4.64 2.10
CA MET A 242 19.43 4.25 3.24
C MET A 242 19.42 5.30 4.37
N GLY A 243 20.34 6.27 4.38
CA GLY A 243 20.44 7.30 5.42
C GLY A 243 20.99 6.74 6.72
N HIS A 244 21.98 5.86 6.59
CA HIS A 244 22.81 5.35 7.66
C HIS A 244 24.10 6.16 7.73
N ARG A 245 24.83 6.06 8.84
CA ARG A 245 26.08 6.78 9.01
C ARG A 245 27.13 6.21 8.03
N GLN A 246 27.86 7.09 7.35
CA GLN A 246 28.94 6.68 6.45
C GLN A 246 30.05 5.96 7.23
N GLY A 247 30.66 4.94 6.61
CA GLY A 247 31.67 4.07 7.24
C GLY A 247 31.16 3.15 8.36
N ASP A 248 29.86 3.17 8.69
CA ASP A 248 29.31 2.36 9.79
C ASP A 248 28.09 1.53 9.35
N SER A 249 28.34 0.25 9.10
CA SER A 249 27.32 -0.72 8.72
C SER A 249 26.52 -1.28 9.90
N ARG A 250 26.79 -0.90 11.17
CA ARG A 250 26.09 -1.47 12.35
C ARG A 250 24.59 -1.29 12.28
N VAL A 251 24.12 -0.14 11.81
CA VAL A 251 22.67 0.13 11.67
C VAL A 251 22.06 -0.81 10.62
N TYR A 252 22.73 -1.00 9.49
CA TYR A 252 22.30 -1.93 8.45
C TYR A 252 22.22 -3.36 8.99
N VAL A 253 23.32 -3.85 9.55
CA VAL A 253 23.46 -5.19 10.12
C VAL A 253 22.42 -5.46 11.22
N GLN A 254 22.23 -4.50 12.13
CA GLN A 254 21.35 -4.68 13.27
C GLN A 254 19.86 -4.66 12.90
N TYR A 255 19.42 -3.88 11.91
CA TYR A 255 17.99 -3.63 11.68
C TYR A 255 17.46 -4.11 10.32
N TYR A 256 18.33 -4.30 9.34
CA TYR A 256 17.94 -4.52 7.94
C TYR A 256 18.31 -5.88 7.37
N ILE A 257 19.37 -6.52 7.88
CA ILE A 257 19.65 -7.92 7.54
C ILE A 257 18.48 -8.80 7.99
N SER A 258 17.98 -9.60 7.05
CA SER A 258 16.94 -10.61 7.29
C SER A 258 17.42 -11.63 8.31
N THR A 259 16.49 -12.21 9.08
CA THR A 259 16.84 -13.36 9.92
C THR A 259 17.19 -14.58 9.06
N PHE A 260 16.59 -14.69 7.87
CA PHE A 260 16.88 -15.75 6.90
C PHE A 260 18.13 -15.41 6.09
N ASN A 261 19.09 -16.33 6.06
CA ASN A 261 20.24 -16.27 5.17
C ASN A 261 19.92 -17.08 3.91
N ASP A 262 19.84 -16.41 2.76
CA ASP A 262 19.55 -17.03 1.47
C ASP A 262 20.81 -17.31 0.64
N ALA A 263 22.00 -17.16 1.23
CA ALA A 263 23.20 -17.72 0.64
C ALA A 263 23.05 -19.25 0.62
N ASP A 264 23.34 -19.85 -0.54
CA ASP A 264 23.39 -21.31 -0.68
C ASP A 264 24.66 -21.85 0.01
N CYS A 265 24.60 -21.92 1.35
CA CYS A 265 25.69 -22.41 2.17
C CYS A 265 26.04 -23.87 1.85
N GLN A 266 25.10 -24.67 1.34
CA GLN A 266 25.40 -26.06 0.97
C GLN A 266 26.31 -26.10 -0.25
N SER A 267 25.98 -25.35 -1.29
CA SER A 267 26.85 -25.21 -2.46
C SER A 267 28.21 -24.62 -2.09
N ILE A 268 28.23 -23.55 -1.28
CA ILE A 268 29.48 -22.89 -0.87
C ILE A 268 30.41 -23.82 -0.10
N CYS A 269 29.87 -24.59 0.87
CA CYS A 269 30.69 -25.41 1.76
C CYS A 269 31.03 -26.78 1.17
N PHE A 270 30.16 -27.37 0.35
CA PHE A 270 30.30 -28.75 -0.12
C PHE A 270 30.64 -28.86 -1.62
N GLY A 271 30.67 -27.74 -2.36
CA GLY A 271 30.93 -27.76 -3.80
C GLY A 271 29.79 -28.34 -4.64
N SER A 272 28.59 -28.46 -4.07
CA SER A 272 27.38 -28.88 -4.78
C SER A 272 26.95 -27.85 -5.83
N ALA A 273 26.20 -28.29 -6.84
CA ALA A 273 25.59 -27.39 -7.83
C ALA A 273 24.73 -26.33 -7.12
N PRO A 274 24.95 -25.02 -7.38
CA PRO A 274 24.18 -23.97 -6.71
C PRO A 274 22.68 -24.00 -7.05
N GLN A 275 21.84 -23.87 -6.02
CA GLN A 275 20.38 -23.75 -6.13
C GLN A 275 19.88 -22.43 -5.52
N TYR A 276 20.41 -21.31 -6.02
CA TYR A 276 20.10 -19.97 -5.50
C TYR A 276 18.61 -19.64 -5.54
N ASP A 277 17.90 -20.09 -6.58
CA ASP A 277 16.46 -19.86 -6.77
C ASP A 277 15.63 -20.56 -5.69
N LEU A 278 15.92 -21.83 -5.39
CA LEU A 278 15.23 -22.60 -4.35
C LEU A 278 15.49 -22.03 -2.95
N VAL A 279 16.76 -21.74 -2.64
CA VAL A 279 17.13 -21.17 -1.33
C VAL A 279 16.51 -19.78 -1.17
N HIS A 280 16.50 -18.96 -2.22
CA HIS A 280 15.83 -17.67 -2.21
C HIS A 280 14.31 -17.82 -2.04
N LEU A 281 13.67 -18.77 -2.74
CA LEU A 281 12.24 -19.06 -2.63
C LEU A 281 11.85 -19.46 -1.20
N ALA A 282 12.67 -20.28 -0.53
CA ALA A 282 12.46 -20.70 0.86
C ALA A 282 12.47 -19.52 1.85
N GLY A 283 13.16 -18.42 1.51
CA GLY A 283 13.22 -17.20 2.31
C GLY A 283 12.07 -16.22 2.08
N ARG A 284 11.18 -16.47 1.10
CA ARG A 284 10.07 -15.57 0.78
C ARG A 284 8.94 -15.66 1.80
N LEU A 285 8.08 -14.64 1.81
CA LEU A 285 6.91 -14.62 2.69
C LEU A 285 5.92 -15.73 2.29
N LEU A 286 5.50 -16.52 3.29
CA LEU A 286 4.45 -17.52 3.11
C LEU A 286 3.12 -16.88 2.71
N ARG A 287 2.51 -17.45 1.67
CA ARG A 287 1.21 -17.03 1.15
C ARG A 287 0.35 -18.22 0.75
N HIS A 288 -0.96 -18.08 0.92
CA HIS A 288 -1.94 -19.04 0.43
C HIS A 288 -3.22 -18.31 0.01
N SER A 289 -3.71 -18.53 -1.22
CA SER A 289 -4.84 -17.75 -1.77
C SER A 289 -6.13 -17.86 -0.95
N ASP A 290 -6.32 -18.98 -0.27
CA ASP A 290 -7.51 -19.24 0.55
C ASP A 290 -7.39 -18.75 2.00
N ALA A 291 -6.28 -18.09 2.35
CA ALA A 291 -6.09 -17.54 3.69
C ALA A 291 -7.20 -16.51 4.03
N PRO A 292 -7.72 -16.52 5.27
CA PRO A 292 -8.86 -15.69 5.64
C PRO A 292 -8.52 -14.19 5.60
N THR A 293 -9.28 -13.43 4.82
CA THR A 293 -9.11 -11.96 4.69
C THR A 293 -9.98 -11.16 5.67
N ALA A 294 -11.00 -11.80 6.23
CA ALA A 294 -11.95 -11.22 7.17
C ALA A 294 -12.51 -12.29 8.12
N LEU A 295 -13.04 -11.85 9.26
CA LEU A 295 -13.70 -12.74 10.22
C LEU A 295 -15.00 -13.33 9.66
N THR A 296 -15.23 -14.60 9.96
CA THR A 296 -16.55 -15.24 9.75
C THR A 296 -17.61 -14.62 10.66
N ASN A 297 -18.89 -14.86 10.36
CA ASN A 297 -19.97 -14.36 11.21
C ASN A 297 -19.93 -14.97 12.63
N GLN A 298 -19.54 -16.24 12.73
CA GLN A 298 -19.32 -16.92 14.00
C GLN A 298 -18.20 -16.25 14.81
N GLN A 299 -17.04 -16.00 14.20
CA GLN A 299 -15.93 -15.32 14.89
C GLN A 299 -16.29 -13.87 15.28
N LYS A 300 -17.07 -13.16 14.45
CA LYS A 300 -17.59 -11.83 14.81
C LYS A 300 -18.53 -11.90 16.01
N PHE A 301 -19.35 -12.95 16.09
CA PHE A 301 -20.27 -13.19 17.20
C PHE A 301 -19.51 -13.47 18.51
N GLU A 302 -18.54 -14.38 18.48
CA GLU A 302 -17.63 -14.66 19.62
C GLU A 302 -16.99 -13.37 20.15
N VAL A 303 -16.42 -12.55 19.26
CA VAL A 303 -15.82 -11.26 19.63
C VAL A 303 -16.85 -10.32 20.26
N ASN A 304 -18.10 -10.36 19.81
CA ASN A 304 -19.16 -9.52 20.37
C ASN A 304 -19.64 -9.98 21.75
N GLN A 305 -19.40 -11.23 22.12
CA GLN A 305 -19.72 -11.81 23.44
C GLN A 305 -18.66 -11.53 24.51
N ASP A 306 -17.50 -10.95 24.14
CA ASP A 306 -16.47 -10.54 25.10
C ASP A 306 -17.07 -9.75 26.27
N SER A 307 -16.84 -10.24 27.49
CA SER A 307 -17.51 -9.75 28.71
C SER A 307 -17.28 -8.25 28.93
N LYS A 308 -16.08 -7.76 28.62
CA LYS A 308 -15.69 -6.35 28.77
C LYS A 308 -16.33 -5.48 27.68
N LEU A 309 -16.42 -5.96 26.45
CA LEU A 309 -17.12 -5.29 25.36
C LEU A 309 -18.62 -5.20 25.63
N VAL A 310 -19.24 -6.29 26.09
CA VAL A 310 -20.66 -6.32 26.51
C VAL A 310 -20.88 -5.32 27.65
N LYS A 311 -20.00 -5.29 28.67
CA LYS A 311 -20.07 -4.32 29.77
C LYS A 311 -20.02 -2.87 29.27
N TYR A 312 -19.10 -2.51 28.38
CA TYR A 312 -19.02 -1.15 27.83
C TYR A 312 -20.24 -0.78 26.99
N ARG A 313 -20.80 -1.73 26.24
CA ARG A 313 -22.05 -1.50 25.49
C ARG A 313 -23.24 -1.31 26.42
N ARG A 314 -23.35 -2.11 27.49
CA ARG A 314 -24.39 -1.97 28.52
C ARG A 314 -24.33 -0.61 29.20
N GLU A 315 -23.15 -0.17 29.64
CA GLU A 315 -22.96 1.15 30.26
C GLU A 315 -23.26 2.31 29.31
N ARG A 316 -22.89 2.19 28.03
CA ARG A 316 -23.29 3.14 26.98
C ARG A 316 -24.81 3.21 26.85
N THR A 317 -25.50 2.08 26.82
CA THR A 317 -26.95 2.01 26.72
C THR A 317 -27.62 2.61 27.97
N ARG A 318 -27.09 2.32 29.16
CA ARG A 318 -27.57 2.88 30.43
C ARG A 318 -27.48 4.41 30.46
N ALA A 319 -26.35 4.97 30.06
CA ALA A 319 -26.19 6.42 29.95
C ALA A 319 -27.19 7.04 28.96
N LEU A 320 -27.50 6.36 27.85
CA LEU A 320 -28.52 6.82 26.90
C LEU A 320 -29.95 6.72 27.45
N GLN A 321 -30.24 5.73 28.29
CA GLN A 321 -31.54 5.60 28.97
C GLN A 321 -31.69 6.68 30.05
N GLU A 322 -30.64 6.95 30.84
CA GLU A 322 -30.60 8.02 31.84
C GLU A 322 -30.85 9.39 31.20
N LEU A 323 -30.28 9.66 30.02
CA LEU A 323 -30.57 10.86 29.22
C LEU A 323 -32.06 11.00 28.91
N LYS A 324 -32.68 9.92 28.43
CA LYS A 324 -34.11 9.92 28.10
C LYS A 324 -34.98 10.14 29.33
N SER A 325 -34.63 9.57 30.49
CA SER A 325 -35.36 9.79 31.74
C SER A 325 -35.26 11.22 32.26
N GLN A 326 -34.22 11.96 31.90
CA GLN A 326 -34.08 13.39 32.25
C GLN A 326 -34.82 14.32 31.27
N GLY A 327 -35.62 13.77 30.34
CA GLY A 327 -36.43 14.54 29.40
C GLY A 327 -35.75 14.86 28.07
N TYR A 328 -34.49 14.46 27.87
CA TYR A 328 -33.80 14.66 26.59
C TYR A 328 -34.29 13.65 25.54
N ARG A 329 -34.77 14.13 24.39
CA ARG A 329 -35.25 13.25 23.31
C ARG A 329 -34.09 12.64 22.54
N THR A 330 -33.02 13.42 22.35
CA THR A 330 -31.82 13.01 21.61
C THR A 330 -30.54 13.26 22.40
N ARG A 331 -29.43 12.65 21.97
CA ARG A 331 -28.09 12.97 22.50
C ARG A 331 -27.72 14.44 22.25
N ALA A 332 -28.16 15.02 21.13
CA ALA A 332 -27.83 16.39 20.77
C ALA A 332 -28.49 17.39 21.75
N ASP A 333 -29.72 17.10 22.18
CA ASP A 333 -30.46 17.93 23.14
C ASP A 333 -29.76 18.00 24.51
N ALA A 334 -28.92 17.02 24.83
CA ALA A 334 -28.22 16.90 26.11
C ALA A 334 -26.73 17.25 26.03
N GLU A 335 -26.30 17.92 24.97
CA GLU A 335 -24.91 18.29 24.77
C GLU A 335 -24.39 19.15 25.95
N GLY A 336 -23.13 18.92 26.36
CA GLY A 336 -22.55 19.56 27.55
C GLY A 336 -22.83 18.86 28.88
N THR A 337 -23.78 17.93 28.94
CA THR A 337 -24.08 17.20 30.20
C THR A 337 -23.03 16.12 30.52
N ASN A 338 -22.90 15.81 31.82
CA ASN A 338 -22.10 14.67 32.30
C ASN A 338 -22.56 13.32 31.72
N LEU A 339 -23.87 13.19 31.43
CA LEU A 339 -24.42 11.97 30.83
C LEU A 339 -23.98 11.76 29.38
N VAL A 340 -23.92 12.83 28.57
CA VAL A 340 -23.35 12.76 27.21
C VAL A 340 -21.87 12.43 27.27
N ALA A 341 -21.10 13.04 28.17
CA ALA A 341 -19.69 12.71 28.38
C ALA A 341 -19.50 11.22 28.77
N ARG A 342 -20.35 10.68 29.65
CA ARG A 342 -20.36 9.25 30.04
C ARG A 342 -20.70 8.36 28.85
N TYR A 343 -21.75 8.67 28.09
CA TYR A 343 -22.14 7.94 26.88
C TYR A 343 -20.98 7.89 25.87
N ASP A 344 -20.35 9.04 25.57
CA ASP A 344 -19.26 9.14 24.60
C ASP A 344 -17.99 8.43 25.08
N CYS A 345 -17.71 8.47 26.39
CA CYS A 345 -16.65 7.70 27.00
C CYS A 345 -16.84 6.20 26.73
N TYR A 346 -18.01 5.65 27.03
CA TYR A 346 -18.29 4.23 26.81
C TYR A 346 -18.40 3.85 25.33
N LYS A 347 -18.95 4.72 24.48
CA LYS A 347 -18.94 4.55 23.01
C LYS A 347 -17.51 4.43 22.47
N ARG A 348 -16.61 5.34 22.88
CA ARG A 348 -15.19 5.29 22.49
C ARG A 348 -14.49 4.03 23.02
N LYS A 349 -14.70 3.67 24.29
CA LYS A 349 -14.15 2.44 24.89
C LYS A 349 -14.62 1.18 24.15
N ALA A 350 -15.91 1.05 23.88
CA ALA A 350 -16.48 -0.08 23.14
C ALA A 350 -15.95 -0.17 21.71
N ASN A 351 -15.86 0.95 20.98
CA ASN A 351 -15.33 0.96 19.61
C ASN A 351 -13.86 0.58 19.55
N ARG A 352 -13.03 1.12 20.46
CA ARG A 352 -11.60 0.80 20.55
C ARG A 352 -11.39 -0.68 20.89
N LEU A 353 -12.11 -1.20 21.88
CA LEU A 353 -12.01 -2.60 22.28
C LEU A 353 -12.48 -3.55 21.18
N SER A 354 -13.66 -3.28 20.58
CA SER A 354 -14.19 -4.07 19.45
C SER A 354 -13.20 -4.13 18.29
N LYS A 355 -12.59 -2.99 17.91
CA LYS A 355 -11.58 -2.96 16.84
C LYS A 355 -10.34 -3.79 17.20
N LYS A 356 -9.86 -3.70 18.45
CA LYS A 356 -8.72 -4.48 18.96
C LYS A 356 -9.02 -5.98 18.89
N LEU A 357 -10.11 -6.42 19.52
CA LEU A 357 -10.51 -7.84 19.57
C LEU A 357 -10.72 -8.44 18.18
N LYS A 358 -11.36 -7.71 17.26
CA LYS A 358 -11.53 -8.18 15.88
C LYS A 358 -10.19 -8.32 15.15
N SER A 359 -9.26 -7.39 15.36
CA SER A 359 -7.93 -7.47 14.76
C SER A 359 -7.13 -8.65 15.31
N GLU A 360 -7.20 -8.90 16.61
CA GLU A 360 -6.52 -10.02 17.27
C GLU A 360 -7.14 -11.37 16.89
N ARG A 361 -8.48 -11.48 16.82
CA ARG A 361 -9.14 -12.71 16.37
C ARG A 361 -8.83 -13.02 14.90
N LEU A 362 -8.76 -12.00 14.05
CA LEU A 362 -8.42 -12.20 12.64
C LEU A 362 -6.97 -12.64 12.48
N GLN A 363 -6.05 -12.04 13.23
CA GLN A 363 -4.65 -12.46 13.23
C GLN A 363 -4.51 -13.93 13.66
N ARG A 364 -5.19 -14.33 14.74
CA ARG A 364 -5.23 -15.74 15.16
C ARG A 364 -5.83 -16.66 14.10
N ALA A 365 -6.92 -16.27 13.43
CA ALA A 365 -7.52 -17.08 12.37
C ALA A 365 -6.59 -17.27 11.17
N ILE A 366 -5.75 -16.28 10.86
CA ILE A 366 -4.73 -16.38 9.82
C ILE A 366 -3.60 -17.32 10.27
N GLU A 367 -3.13 -17.19 11.51
CA GLU A 367 -2.12 -18.08 12.09
C GLU A 367 -2.61 -19.53 12.12
N GLU A 368 -3.78 -19.79 12.71
CA GLU A 368 -4.47 -21.09 12.73
C GLU A 368 -4.56 -21.71 11.32
N PHE A 369 -4.91 -20.91 10.31
CA PHE A 369 -4.99 -21.36 8.93
C PHE A 369 -3.62 -21.77 8.37
N HIS A 370 -2.59 -20.93 8.53
CA HIS A 370 -1.27 -21.24 7.99
C HIS A 370 -0.57 -22.38 8.72
N ASP A 371 -0.92 -22.61 9.99
CA ASP A 371 -0.42 -23.74 10.77
C ASP A 371 -1.02 -25.08 10.32
N SER A 372 -2.28 -25.12 9.85
CA SER A 372 -2.96 -26.37 9.48
C SER A 372 -3.03 -26.67 7.99
N VAL A 373 -3.10 -25.65 7.12
CA VAL A 373 -3.46 -25.82 5.70
C VAL A 373 -2.56 -26.81 4.94
N HIS A 374 -1.27 -26.82 5.24
CA HIS A 374 -0.32 -27.74 4.60
C HIS A 374 -0.50 -29.18 5.09
N VAL A 375 -0.80 -29.38 6.38
CA VAL A 375 -1.13 -30.70 6.93
C VAL A 375 -2.41 -31.23 6.29
N ASP A 376 -3.42 -30.38 6.18
CA ASP A 376 -4.71 -30.72 5.55
C ASP A 376 -4.52 -31.11 4.07
N GLU A 377 -3.72 -30.35 3.33
CA GLU A 377 -3.43 -30.62 1.92
C GLU A 377 -2.62 -31.91 1.73
N ILE A 378 -1.60 -32.15 2.56
CA ILE A 378 -0.83 -33.41 2.53
C ILE A 378 -1.75 -34.60 2.81
N ASN A 379 -2.63 -34.50 3.82
CA ASN A 379 -3.60 -35.56 4.12
C ASN A 379 -4.56 -35.82 2.96
N ARG A 380 -5.01 -34.78 2.24
CA ARG A 380 -5.83 -34.94 1.03
C ARG A 380 -5.07 -35.72 -0.05
N GLN A 381 -3.81 -35.38 -0.31
CA GLN A 381 -3.00 -36.04 -1.32
C GLN A 381 -2.64 -37.49 -0.96
N LEU A 382 -2.34 -37.76 0.32
CA LEU A 382 -2.14 -39.14 0.82
C LEU A 382 -3.40 -39.99 0.66
N ASN A 383 -4.59 -39.37 0.73
CA ASN A 383 -5.87 -40.03 0.43
C ASN A 383 -6.20 -40.08 -1.08
N GLY A 384 -5.24 -39.78 -1.96
CA GLY A 384 -5.41 -39.83 -3.41
C GLY A 384 -6.12 -38.61 -4.04
N ILE A 385 -6.47 -37.60 -3.25
CA ILE A 385 -7.12 -36.38 -3.73
C ILE A 385 -6.04 -35.37 -4.12
N LYS A 386 -5.75 -35.27 -5.42
CA LYS A 386 -4.82 -34.26 -5.95
C LYS A 386 -5.47 -32.87 -5.97
N PRO A 387 -4.67 -31.78 -5.89
CA PRO A 387 -5.17 -30.44 -6.18
C PRO A 387 -5.85 -30.43 -7.56
N ALA A 388 -7.01 -29.79 -7.64
CA ALA A 388 -7.57 -29.47 -8.94
C ALA A 388 -6.68 -28.43 -9.61
N ASP A 389 -6.40 -28.60 -10.91
CA ASP A 389 -5.89 -27.51 -11.71
C ASP A 389 -6.92 -26.38 -11.62
N VAL A 390 -6.56 -25.25 -11.00
CA VAL A 390 -7.44 -24.08 -11.02
C VAL A 390 -7.36 -23.50 -12.44
N ILE A 391 -8.17 -24.03 -13.34
CA ILE A 391 -8.10 -23.80 -14.79
C ILE A 391 -8.47 -22.35 -15.19
N ALA A 392 -9.12 -21.55 -14.34
CA ALA A 392 -9.28 -20.12 -14.60
C ALA A 392 -9.49 -19.29 -13.31
N PRO A 393 -8.81 -18.13 -13.15
CA PRO A 393 -9.18 -17.19 -12.11
C PRO A 393 -10.63 -16.70 -12.31
N PRO A 394 -11.39 -16.44 -11.23
CA PRO A 394 -12.77 -15.99 -11.35
C PRO A 394 -12.85 -14.72 -12.22
N SER A 395 -13.91 -14.58 -13.02
CA SER A 395 -14.19 -13.34 -13.75
C SER A 395 -14.43 -12.21 -12.73
N ILE A 396 -13.40 -11.41 -12.49
CA ILE A 396 -13.48 -10.32 -11.51
C ILE A 396 -14.28 -9.18 -12.14
N THR A 397 -15.44 -8.89 -11.56
CA THR A 397 -16.26 -7.75 -11.96
C THR A 397 -15.90 -6.52 -11.13
N TYR A 398 -15.77 -5.39 -11.82
CA TYR A 398 -15.46 -4.09 -11.23
C TYR A 398 -16.63 -3.13 -11.38
N ASP A 399 -16.96 -2.40 -10.32
CA ASP A 399 -18.10 -1.47 -10.29
C ASP A 399 -17.86 -0.18 -11.09
N LEU A 400 -16.60 0.15 -11.38
CA LEU A 400 -16.19 1.33 -12.14
C LEU A 400 -15.60 0.90 -13.49
N PRO A 401 -16.07 1.46 -14.62
CA PRO A 401 -15.53 1.14 -15.95
C PRO A 401 -14.05 1.50 -16.06
N GLU A 402 -13.61 2.58 -15.42
CA GLU A 402 -12.20 3.00 -15.39
C GLU A 402 -11.34 1.96 -14.64
N ARG A 403 -11.86 1.39 -13.53
CA ARG A 403 -11.18 0.31 -12.77
C ARG A 403 -11.06 -0.97 -13.60
N ALA A 404 -12.11 -1.32 -14.35
CA ALA A 404 -12.11 -2.46 -15.26
C ALA A 404 -11.14 -2.26 -16.41
N ARG A 405 -11.10 -1.05 -17.00
CA ARG A 405 -10.16 -0.72 -18.08
C ARG A 405 -8.72 -0.76 -17.59
N VAL A 406 -8.38 -0.18 -16.44
CA VAL A 406 -7.04 -0.28 -15.84
C VAL A 406 -6.61 -1.75 -15.65
N ALA A 407 -7.50 -2.60 -15.11
CA ALA A 407 -7.18 -4.04 -14.94
C ALA A 407 -6.87 -4.73 -16.27
N ARG A 408 -7.69 -4.48 -17.30
CA ARG A 408 -7.49 -5.04 -18.64
C ARG A 408 -6.20 -4.55 -19.29
N LEU A 409 -5.88 -3.27 -19.15
CA LEU A 409 -4.65 -2.68 -19.71
C LEU A 409 -3.39 -3.28 -19.06
N PHE A 410 -3.36 -3.40 -17.72
CA PHE A 410 -2.23 -4.06 -17.04
C PHE A 410 -2.14 -5.57 -17.36
N SER A 411 -3.28 -6.25 -17.53
CA SER A 411 -3.26 -7.66 -17.97
C SER A 411 -2.66 -7.78 -19.36
N ARG A 412 -3.11 -6.96 -20.32
CA ARG A 412 -2.55 -6.92 -21.67
C ARG A 412 -1.06 -6.59 -21.66
N ALA A 413 -0.64 -5.62 -20.84
CA ALA A 413 0.78 -5.26 -20.70
C ALA A 413 1.65 -6.46 -20.28
N ALA A 414 1.13 -7.31 -19.40
CA ALA A 414 1.87 -8.47 -18.90
C ALA A 414 2.05 -9.57 -19.96
N ASP A 415 1.14 -9.66 -20.94
CA ASP A 415 1.16 -10.65 -22.01
C ASP A 415 1.95 -10.17 -23.25
N MET A 416 2.35 -8.89 -23.28
CA MET A 416 3.02 -8.29 -24.43
C MET A 416 4.50 -8.62 -24.50
N LYS A 417 4.97 -8.94 -25.71
CA LYS A 417 6.37 -9.27 -26.00
C LYS A 417 7.11 -8.19 -26.79
N VAL A 418 6.38 -7.32 -27.48
CA VAL A 418 6.93 -6.32 -28.40
C VAL A 418 6.99 -4.96 -27.72
N ARG A 419 8.19 -4.38 -27.63
CA ARG A 419 8.47 -3.10 -26.97
C ARG A 419 7.73 -1.93 -27.63
N ASP A 420 7.64 -1.90 -28.95
CA ASP A 420 7.08 -0.75 -29.69
C ASP A 420 5.58 -0.54 -29.44
N GLU A 421 4.85 -1.60 -29.12
CA GLU A 421 3.43 -1.52 -28.77
C GLU A 421 3.18 -1.03 -27.32
N LEU A 422 4.21 -0.95 -26.48
CA LEU A 422 4.05 -0.57 -25.07
C LEU A 422 3.66 0.91 -24.90
N HIS A 423 4.12 1.80 -25.79
CA HIS A 423 3.88 3.24 -25.62
C HIS A 423 2.39 3.61 -25.75
N PRO A 424 1.65 3.19 -26.81
CA PRO A 424 0.20 3.41 -26.86
C PRO A 424 -0.54 2.85 -25.64
N LEU A 425 -0.12 1.68 -25.13
CA LEU A 425 -0.70 1.08 -23.94
C LEU A 425 -0.40 1.89 -22.68
N CYS A 426 0.82 2.41 -22.55
CA CYS A 426 1.24 3.30 -21.48
C CYS A 426 0.38 4.58 -21.48
N MET A 427 0.17 5.21 -22.64
CA MET A 427 -0.67 6.40 -22.74
C MET A 427 -2.13 6.10 -22.36
N ASP A 428 -2.67 4.96 -22.78
CA ASP A 428 -3.99 4.49 -22.36
C ASP A 428 -4.08 4.24 -20.84
N LEU A 429 -3.02 3.68 -20.25
CA LEU A 429 -2.90 3.50 -18.81
C LEU A 429 -2.89 4.84 -18.08
N VAL A 430 -2.10 5.82 -18.54
CA VAL A 430 -2.06 7.16 -17.94
C VAL A 430 -3.44 7.80 -18.01
N ARG A 431 -4.07 7.87 -19.19
CA ARG A 431 -5.42 8.45 -19.38
C ARG A 431 -6.46 7.80 -18.45
N THR A 432 -6.51 6.46 -18.45
CA THR A 432 -7.49 5.72 -17.63
C THR A 432 -7.21 5.87 -16.14
N THR A 433 -5.93 5.88 -15.74
CA THR A 433 -5.52 6.06 -14.35
C THR A 433 -5.82 7.47 -13.86
N THR A 434 -5.65 8.50 -14.70
CA THR A 434 -6.09 9.88 -14.44
C THR A 434 -7.60 9.95 -14.23
N GLN A 435 -8.39 9.29 -15.09
CA GLN A 435 -9.85 9.25 -14.91
C GLN A 435 -10.23 8.51 -13.62
N LEU A 436 -9.58 7.37 -13.34
CA LEU A 436 -9.77 6.60 -12.11
C LEU A 436 -9.44 7.43 -10.87
N CYS A 437 -8.40 8.27 -10.91
CA CYS A 437 -8.04 9.20 -9.85
C CYS A 437 -9.17 10.18 -9.49
N LYS A 438 -10.18 10.39 -10.34
CA LYS A 438 -11.32 11.28 -10.11
C LYS A 438 -12.59 10.57 -9.61
N ARG A 439 -12.54 9.25 -9.35
CA ARG A 439 -13.72 8.44 -9.00
C ARG A 439 -13.81 8.15 -7.50
N ILE A 440 -15.01 8.29 -6.97
CA ILE A 440 -15.42 7.80 -5.65
C ILE A 440 -15.95 6.38 -5.81
N GLU A 441 -15.62 5.50 -4.88
CA GLU A 441 -16.21 4.17 -4.80
C GLU A 441 -16.96 4.04 -3.48
N SER A 442 -18.28 3.85 -3.58
CA SER A 442 -19.12 3.60 -2.42
C SER A 442 -19.43 2.10 -2.33
N PRO A 443 -19.33 1.48 -1.14
CA PRO A 443 -19.77 0.10 -0.92
C PRO A 443 -21.23 -0.13 -1.34
N TYR A 444 -22.06 0.93 -1.32
CA TYR A 444 -23.50 0.86 -1.56
C TYR A 444 -23.86 0.32 -2.96
N ARG A 445 -22.97 0.47 -3.95
CA ARG A 445 -23.22 -0.06 -5.31
C ARG A 445 -23.28 -1.58 -5.37
N ARG A 446 -22.57 -2.31 -4.49
CA ARG A 446 -22.67 -3.78 -4.44
C ARG A 446 -23.96 -4.29 -3.81
N GLN A 447 -24.54 -3.54 -2.86
CA GLN A 447 -25.83 -3.90 -2.26
C GLN A 447 -27.01 -3.62 -3.21
N ALA A 448 -26.93 -2.58 -4.04
CA ALA A 448 -28.02 -2.25 -4.96
C ALA A 448 -28.25 -3.29 -6.09
N LYS A 449 -27.25 -4.11 -6.42
CA LYS A 449 -27.41 -5.25 -7.36
C LYS A 449 -27.95 -6.52 -6.69
N GLY A 450 -28.07 -6.54 -5.37
CA GLY A 450 -28.69 -7.62 -4.60
C GLY A 450 -29.98 -7.15 -3.93
N GLY A 451 -31.09 -7.13 -4.68
CA GLY A 451 -32.43 -6.97 -4.11
C GLY A 451 -33.07 -5.60 -4.34
N ARG A 452 -33.80 -5.49 -5.46
CA ARG A 452 -34.93 -4.57 -5.56
C ARG A 452 -35.93 -4.90 -4.45
N LYS A 453 -36.07 -4.04 -3.45
CA LYS A 453 -37.38 -3.68 -2.90
C LYS A 453 -37.52 -2.17 -3.08
N ALA A 454 -37.98 -1.80 -4.28
CA ALA A 454 -38.56 -0.48 -4.48
C ALA A 454 -39.79 -0.42 -3.56
N ILE A 455 -39.65 0.27 -2.43
CA ILE A 455 -40.77 0.61 -1.57
C ILE A 455 -41.53 1.69 -2.34
N LEU A 456 -42.63 1.26 -2.98
CA LEU A 456 -43.64 2.16 -3.52
C LEU A 456 -44.22 2.94 -2.35
N TYR A 457 -43.95 4.24 -2.30
CA TYR A 457 -44.70 5.16 -1.47
C TYR A 457 -46.12 5.25 -2.03
N GLY A 458 -47.07 4.66 -1.30
CA GLY A 458 -48.50 4.85 -1.50
C GLY A 458 -49.10 5.54 -0.28
N LYS A 459 -49.30 6.85 -0.39
CA LYS A 459 -50.54 7.60 -0.17
C LYS A 459 -50.27 9.09 -0.30
#